data_AF-A0A383EU42-F1
#
_entry.id   AF-A0A383EU42-F1
#
_cell.length_a   1.000
_cell.length_b   1.000
_cell.length_c   1.000
_cell.angle_alpha   90.00
_cell.angle_beta   90.00
_cell.angle_gamma   90.00
#
_symmetry.space_group_name_H-M   'P 1'
#
loop_
_entity.id
_entity.type
_entity.pdbx_description
1 polymer ?
#
loop_
_entity_poly.entity_id
_entity_poly.type
_entity_poly.pdbx_seq_one_letter_code
_entity_poly.pdbx_strand_id
1 'polypeptide(L)' 'VETGVDQGMPNLVFVFSDRQRFDTLSAYGNDYVKAPNLNRLSKESLVFKNTYVTQAVCAPARASIMTGL' A
#
# COMPACT_ATOMS: atom_id res chain seq x y z
N VAL A 1 27.07 -7.77 -16.00
CA VAL A 1 26.34 -8.50 -14.94
C VAL A 1 24.97 -8.80 -15.52
N GLU A 2 24.73 -10.06 -15.87
CA GLU A 2 23.49 -10.52 -16.46
C GLU A 2 22.44 -10.59 -15.36
N THR A 3 21.45 -9.71 -15.39
CA THR A 3 20.37 -9.69 -14.39
C THR A 3 19.46 -10.87 -14.68
N GLY A 4 19.52 -11.91 -13.84
CA GLY A 4 18.68 -13.12 -13.93
C GLY A 4 17.21 -12.83 -13.64
N VAL A 5 16.54 -12.12 -14.55
CA VAL A 5 15.10 -11.87 -14.50
C VAL A 5 14.40 -13.02 -15.22
N ASP A 6 13.73 -13.88 -14.44
CA ASP A 6 12.84 -14.91 -14.98
C ASP A 6 11.64 -14.23 -15.68
N GLN A 7 11.50 -14.44 -16.99
CA GLN A 7 10.50 -13.79 -17.84
C GLN A 7 9.05 -14.13 -17.42
N GLY A 8 8.84 -15.20 -16.64
CA GLY A 8 7.52 -15.59 -16.13
C GLY A 8 7.15 -15.00 -14.77
N MET A 9 8.09 -14.42 -14.02
CA MET A 9 7.84 -13.92 -12.68
C MET A 9 7.31 -12.48 -12.72
N PRO A 10 6.17 -12.17 -12.08
CA PRO A 10 5.67 -10.80 -12.02
C PRO A 10 6.59 -9.92 -11.18
N ASN A 11 6.76 -8.66 -11.59
CA ASN A 11 7.44 -7.66 -10.80
C ASN A 11 6.58 -7.23 -9.60
N LEU A 12 7.21 -7.01 -8.45
CA LEU A 12 6.55 -6.47 -7.25
C LEU A 12 6.98 -5.01 -7.00
N VAL A 13 6.01 -4.10 -7.02
CA VAL A 13 6.22 -2.69 -6.63
C VAL A 13 5.45 -2.44 -5.33
N PHE A 14 6.17 -2.26 -4.22
CA PHE A 14 5.58 -1.97 -2.91
C PHE A 14 5.65 -0.47 -2.61
N VAL A 15 4.49 0.20 -2.65
CA VAL A 15 4.36 1.63 -2.31
C VAL A 15 3.75 1.76 -0.93
N PHE A 16 4.49 2.37 0.01
CA PHE A 16 4.06 2.51 1.39
C PHE A 16 4.25 3.96 1.88
N SER A 17 3.14 4.60 2.27
CA SER A 17 3.11 5.96 2.82
C SER A 17 3.17 5.95 4.35
N ASP A 18 3.98 6.81 4.98
CA ASP A 18 4.01 6.96 6.43
C ASP A 18 2.83 7.84 6.92
N ARG A 19 2.22 7.47 8.05
CA ARG A 19 1.09 8.15 8.71
C ARG A 19 -0.16 8.39 7.85
N GLN A 20 -0.44 7.54 6.87
CA GLN A 20 -1.69 7.62 6.11
C GLN A 20 -2.86 7.01 6.91
N ARG A 21 -3.91 7.79 7.13
CA ARG A 21 -5.16 7.30 7.74
C ARG A 21 -5.98 6.49 6.72
N PHE A 22 -6.81 5.58 7.22
CA PHE A 22 -7.60 4.69 6.36
C PHE A 22 -8.57 5.44 5.42
N ASP A 23 -9.05 6.62 5.81
CA ASP A 23 -10.09 7.36 5.10
C ASP A 23 -9.54 8.49 4.21
N THR A 24 -8.31 8.41 3.72
CA THR A 24 -7.72 9.47 2.88
C THR A 24 -8.06 9.38 1.40
N LEU A 25 -8.64 8.26 0.94
CA LEU A 25 -8.92 8.02 -0.48
C LEU A 25 -10.42 7.93 -0.76
N SER A 26 -10.82 8.25 -2.00
CA SER A 26 -12.21 8.12 -2.46
C SER A 26 -12.75 6.70 -2.38
N ALA A 27 -11.86 5.70 -2.45
CA ALA A 27 -12.20 4.30 -2.23
C ALA A 27 -12.77 4.04 -0.83
N TYR A 28 -12.53 4.93 0.14
CA TYR A 28 -13.08 4.87 1.50
C TYR A 28 -14.14 5.94 1.76
N GLY A 29 -14.67 6.58 0.71
CA GLY A 29 -15.73 7.59 0.82
C GLY A 29 -15.25 9.02 1.04
N ASN A 30 -13.95 9.30 0.89
CA ASN A 30 -13.40 10.65 1.03
C ASN A 30 -13.49 11.47 -0.28
N ASP A 31 -14.13 12.63 -0.21
CA ASP A 31 -14.27 13.61 -1.30
C ASP A 31 -13.46 14.90 -1.08
N TYR A 32 -12.85 15.06 0.09
CA TYR A 32 -12.04 16.24 0.47
C TYR A 32 -10.59 16.15 0.00
N VAL A 33 -9.95 15.00 0.16
CA VAL A 33 -8.53 14.79 -0.15
C VAL A 33 -8.35 14.51 -1.64
N LYS A 34 -7.55 15.35 -2.31
CA LYS A 34 -7.25 15.21 -3.74
C LYS A 34 -6.10 14.24 -3.98
N ALA A 35 -6.43 12.98 -4.26
CA ALA A 35 -5.46 11.92 -4.57
C ALA A 35 -5.76 11.22 -5.92
N PRO A 36 -5.72 11.93 -7.06
CA PRO A 36 -6.23 11.42 -8.35
C PRO A 36 -5.54 10.13 -8.83
N ASN A 37 -4.22 9.99 -8.62
CA ASN A 37 -3.48 8.81 -9.05
C ASN A 37 -3.83 7.56 -8.22
N LEU A 38 -3.90 7.69 -6.89
CA LEU A 38 -4.32 6.59 -6.01
C LEU A 38 -5.81 6.25 -6.18
N ASN A 39 -6.65 7.25 -6.44
CA ASN A 39 -8.07 7.06 -6.74
C ASN A 39 -8.29 6.34 -8.09
N ARG A 40 -7.39 6.53 -9.06
CA ARG A 40 -7.40 5.74 -10.31
C ARG A 40 -6.96 4.31 -10.05
N LEU A 41 -5.83 4.14 -9.35
CA LEU A 41 -5.29 2.82 -9.02
C LEU A 41 -6.30 1.96 -8.25
N SER A 42 -7.05 2.55 -7.31
CA SER A 42 -8.04 1.82 -6.52
C SER A 42 -9.23 1.29 -7.34
N LYS A 43 -9.57 1.90 -8.48
CA LYS A 43 -10.63 1.40 -9.39
C LYS A 43 -10.18 0.18 -10.20
N GLU A 44 -8.88 -0.01 -10.35
CA GLU A 44 -8.25 -1.10 -11.10
C GLU A 44 -7.74 -2.22 -10.16
N SER A 45 -7.94 -2.07 -8.84
CA SER A 45 -7.35 -2.92 -7.80
C SER A 45 -8.40 -3.57 -6.90
N LEU A 46 -8.02 -4.65 -6.23
CA LEU A 46 -8.73 -5.13 -5.05
C LEU A 46 -8.43 -4.19 -3.86
N VAL A 47 -9.47 -3.60 -3.28
CA VAL A 47 -9.34 -2.70 -2.11
C VAL A 47 -9.82 -3.39 -0.85
N PHE A 48 -8.92 -3.53 0.13
CA PHE A 48 -9.27 -4.02 1.45
C PHE A 48 -9.90 -2.90 2.28
N LYS A 49 -11.17 -3.06 2.68
CA LYS A 49 -11.88 -2.04 3.46
C LYS A 49 -11.44 -1.94 4.92
N ASN A 50 -10.92 -3.06 5.45
CA ASN A 50 -10.59 -3.22 6.87
C ASN A 50 -9.14 -3.71 7.02
N THR A 51 -8.18 -2.85 6.70
CA THR A 51 -6.74 -3.13 6.90
C THR A 51 -6.25 -2.40 8.14
N TYR A 52 -5.55 -3.12 9.02
CA TYR A 52 -5.03 -2.60 10.28
C TYR A 52 -3.52 -2.73 10.34
N VAL A 53 -2.91 -1.81 11.08
CA VAL A 53 -1.48 -1.85 11.42
C VAL A 53 -1.30 -2.68 12.69
N THR A 54 -0.23 -3.46 12.76
CA THR A 54 0.12 -4.28 13.94
C THR A 54 0.52 -3.43 15.14
N GLN A 55 1.19 -2.30 14.91
CA GLN A 55 1.49 -1.29 15.92
C GLN A 55 1.47 0.13 15.34
N ALA A 56 0.76 1.08 15.96
CA ALA A 56 0.62 2.47 15.52
C ALA A 56 1.87 3.35 15.80
N VAL A 57 3.07 2.77 15.68
CA VAL A 57 4.36 3.44 15.78
C VAL A 57 5.23 3.04 14.59
N CYS A 58 5.96 4.00 14.05
CA CYS A 58 6.62 3.88 12.75
C CYS A 58 7.63 2.71 12.66
N ALA A 59 8.54 2.58 13.63
CA ALA A 59 9.54 1.52 13.66
C ALA A 59 8.95 0.11 13.80
N PRO A 60 8.09 -0.19 14.80
CA PRO A 60 7.52 -1.52 14.94
C PRO A 60 6.56 -1.89 13.81
N ALA A 61 5.78 -0.96 13.25
CA ALA A 61 4.95 -1.24 12.07
C ALA A 61 5.78 -1.71 10.88
N ARG A 62 6.88 -1.01 10.58
CA ARG A 62 7.77 -1.36 9.47
C ARG A 62 8.53 -2.66 9.73
N ALA A 63 8.98 -2.87 10.97
CA ALA A 63 9.62 -4.12 11.36
C ALA A 63 8.67 -5.31 11.08
N SER A 64 7.42 -5.20 11.53
CA SER A 64 6.38 -6.22 11.31
C SER A 64 6.10 -6.50 9.83
N ILE A 65 6.05 -5.46 8.98
CA ILE A 65 5.90 -5.63 7.52
C ILE A 65 7.10 -6.37 6.90
N MET A 66 8.32 -6.06 7.34
CA MET A 66 9.54 -6.64 6.78
C MET A 66 9.82 -8.06 7.26
N THR A 67 9.48 -8.38 8.51
CA THR A 67 9.79 -9.67 9.13
C THR A 67 8.59 -10.63 9.14
N GLY A 68 7.37 -10.12 9.01
CA GLY A 68 6.14 -10.90 9.19
C GLY A 68 5.89 -11.32 10.65
N LEU A 69 6.48 -10.60 11.61
CA LEU A 69 6.38 -10.86 13.06
C LEU A 69 5.61 -9.77 13.80
#